data_AF-E4YI76-F1
#
_entry.id   AF-E4YI76-F1
#
_cell.length_a   1.000
_cell.length_b   1.000
_cell.length_c   1.000
_cell.angle_alpha   90.00
_cell.angle_beta   90.00
_cell.angle_gamma   90.00
#
_symmetry.space_group_name_H-M   'P 1'
#
loop_
_entity.id
_entity.type
_entity.pdbx_description
1 polymer ?
#
loop_
_entity_poly.entity_id
_entity_poly.type
_entity_poly.pdbx_seq_one_letter_code
_entity_poly.pdbx_strand_id
1 'polypeptide(L)'
;MRISSAVVIASAQASRKKEQDRKVPPRHPSQRLTTLINFGIEWCHDNLRNIDPDSVRGDRLADRFETRFTIWGAKLRKLVEEDCFYFNPEAPNGGPGPSRARRAMFDESKLDTDDVHDDLQRYDQTNPIRGLKQITTGFWKWSRRYIAECPGQPKNKHHAKRAKTIYSKILDYYKLLVQRQEEKANKL
;
A
#
# COMPACT_ATOMS: atom_id res chain seq x y z
N MET A 1 8.57 -69.60 36.25
CA MET A 1 7.93 -68.76 37.28
C MET A 1 8.57 -67.38 37.26
N ARG A 2 7.74 -66.34 37.17
CA ARG A 2 7.99 -64.89 37.37
C ARG A 2 8.97 -64.18 36.42
N ILE A 3 8.40 -63.67 35.33
CA ILE A 3 8.92 -62.54 34.55
C ILE A 3 8.37 -61.27 35.23
N SER A 4 9.23 -60.38 35.72
CA SER A 4 8.83 -59.05 36.20
C SER A 4 8.78 -58.08 35.03
N SER A 5 7.58 -57.64 34.69
CA SER A 5 7.32 -56.56 33.74
C SER A 5 7.59 -55.20 34.38
N ALA A 6 8.47 -54.40 33.78
CA ALA A 6 8.54 -52.96 34.02
C ALA A 6 8.22 -52.24 32.71
N VAL A 7 6.98 -51.73 32.62
CA VAL A 7 6.52 -50.86 31.54
C VAL A 7 7.11 -49.48 31.79
N VAL A 8 8.04 -49.05 30.94
CA VAL A 8 8.53 -47.67 30.92
C VAL A 8 7.60 -46.86 30.01
N ILE A 9 6.71 -46.08 30.62
CA ILE A 9 5.92 -45.08 29.91
C ILE A 9 6.87 -43.92 29.57
N ALA A 10 7.46 -43.96 28.39
CA ALA A 10 8.14 -42.81 27.81
C ALA A 10 7.08 -41.78 27.42
N SER A 11 6.84 -40.80 28.30
CA SER A 11 6.03 -39.63 27.99
C SER A 11 6.63 -38.91 26.78
N ALA A 12 5.89 -38.91 25.67
CA ALA A 12 6.17 -38.09 24.51
C ALA A 12 6.12 -36.62 24.94
N GLN A 13 7.27 -36.07 25.34
CA GLN A 13 7.45 -34.64 25.42
C GLN A 13 7.45 -34.12 23.99
N ALA A 14 6.25 -33.83 23.52
CA ALA A 14 6.00 -32.99 22.38
C ALA A 14 6.80 -31.71 22.58
N SER A 15 7.94 -31.61 21.87
CA SER A 15 8.68 -30.38 21.70
C SER A 15 7.79 -29.41 20.92
N ARG A 16 6.91 -28.72 21.65
CA ARG A 16 6.26 -27.47 21.23
C ARG A 16 7.37 -26.43 21.11
N LYS A 17 8.17 -26.49 20.04
CA LYS A 17 8.87 -25.32 19.55
C LYS A 17 7.77 -24.33 19.17
N LYS A 18 7.66 -23.26 19.96
CA LYS A 18 6.91 -22.06 19.60
C LYS A 18 7.30 -21.71 18.18
N GLU A 19 6.35 -21.87 17.27
CA GLU A 19 6.29 -21.13 16.02
C GLU A 19 6.13 -19.66 16.42
N GLN A 20 7.25 -19.04 16.81
CA GLN A 20 7.40 -17.61 16.66
C GLN A 20 7.38 -17.40 15.16
N ASP A 21 6.19 -17.07 14.65
CA ASP A 21 6.01 -16.35 13.41
C ASP A 21 7.26 -15.49 13.17
N ARG A 22 7.93 -15.69 12.04
CA ARG A 22 8.96 -14.78 11.54
C ARG A 22 8.27 -13.46 11.20
N LYS A 23 7.81 -12.74 12.21
CA LYS A 23 7.08 -11.51 12.06
C LYS A 23 8.11 -10.47 11.67
N VAL A 24 8.11 -10.14 10.37
CA VAL A 24 8.91 -9.07 9.82
C VAL A 24 8.71 -7.85 10.73
N PRO A 25 9.79 -7.28 11.30
CA PRO A 25 9.68 -6.13 12.18
C PRO A 25 8.82 -5.05 11.54
N PRO A 26 8.01 -4.29 12.32
CA PRO A 26 7.19 -3.22 11.78
C PRO A 26 8.05 -2.32 10.92
N ARG A 27 7.73 -2.22 9.62
CA ARG A 27 8.55 -1.46 8.67
C ARG A 27 8.55 0.00 9.09
N HIS A 28 9.72 0.62 9.08
CA HIS A 28 9.81 2.05 9.32
C HIS A 28 9.02 2.81 8.24
N PRO A 29 8.34 3.93 8.56
CA PRO A 29 7.48 4.62 7.60
C PRO A 29 8.19 5.03 6.31
N SER A 30 9.50 5.33 6.37
CA SER A 30 10.31 5.62 5.18
C SER A 30 10.39 4.44 4.21
N GLN A 31 10.58 3.22 4.71
CA GLN A 31 10.63 2.01 3.90
C GLN A 31 9.28 1.76 3.24
N ARG A 32 8.21 1.90 4.02
CA ARG A 32 6.85 1.76 3.52
C ARG A 32 6.51 2.78 2.43
N LEU A 33 6.91 4.03 2.61
CA LEU A 33 6.74 5.07 1.61
C LEU A 33 7.47 4.72 0.31
N THR A 34 8.70 4.22 0.40
CA THR A 34 9.44 3.75 -0.77
C THR A 34 8.73 2.60 -1.48
N THR A 35 8.19 1.63 -0.74
CA THR A 35 7.36 0.55 -1.34
C THR A 35 6.15 1.14 -2.09
N LEU A 36 5.42 2.08 -1.49
CA LEU A 36 4.25 2.71 -2.14
C LEU A 36 4.61 3.49 -3.41
N ILE A 37 5.76 4.17 -3.41
CA ILE A 37 6.27 4.88 -4.60
C ILE A 37 6.57 3.88 -5.71
N ASN A 38 7.31 2.81 -5.39
CA ASN A 38 7.68 1.78 -6.37
C ASN A 38 6.43 1.13 -6.97
N PHE A 39 5.46 0.74 -6.14
CA PHE A 39 4.19 0.18 -6.64
C PHE A 39 3.40 1.16 -7.51
N GLY A 40 3.38 2.45 -7.17
CA GLY A 40 2.73 3.46 -7.99
C GLY A 40 3.37 3.60 -9.37
N ILE A 41 4.70 3.53 -9.46
CA ILE A 41 5.47 3.61 -10.71
C ILE A 41 5.26 2.34 -11.53
N GLU A 42 5.46 1.17 -10.92
CA GLU A 42 5.24 -0.15 -11.52
C GLU A 42 3.84 -0.24 -12.12
N TRP A 43 2.81 0.15 -11.35
CA TRP A 43 1.44 0.18 -11.84
C TRP A 43 1.27 1.06 -13.08
N CYS A 44 1.91 2.23 -13.14
CA CYS A 44 1.84 3.11 -14.30
C CYS A 44 2.49 2.49 -15.53
N HIS A 45 3.62 1.80 -15.37
CA HIS A 45 4.27 1.10 -16.47
C HIS A 45 3.40 -0.05 -16.97
N ASP A 46 2.94 -0.91 -16.09
CA ASP A 46 2.16 -2.09 -16.46
C ASP A 46 0.81 -1.75 -17.09
N ASN A 47 0.15 -0.68 -16.63
CA ASN A 47 -1.26 -0.43 -16.95
C ASN A 47 -1.50 0.81 -17.82
N LEU A 48 -0.52 1.72 -17.95
CA LEU A 48 -0.63 2.87 -18.86
C LEU A 48 0.29 2.73 -20.06
N ARG A 49 1.52 2.26 -19.86
CA ARG A 49 2.49 2.09 -20.96
C ARG A 49 2.18 0.83 -21.76
N ASN A 50 2.05 -0.32 -21.10
CA ASN A 50 1.95 -1.61 -21.80
C ASN A 50 0.57 -1.90 -22.40
N ILE A 51 -0.46 -1.12 -22.08
CA ILE A 51 -1.82 -1.33 -22.58
C ILE A 51 -1.97 -0.99 -24.08
N ASP A 52 -1.15 -0.08 -24.59
CA ASP A 52 -1.14 0.34 -26.00
C ASP A 52 0.30 0.58 -26.43
N PRO A 53 1.11 -0.48 -26.61
CA PRO A 53 2.55 -0.36 -26.82
C PRO A 53 2.90 0.41 -28.09
N ASP A 54 1.99 0.45 -29.06
CA ASP A 54 2.16 1.20 -30.31
C ASP A 54 1.80 2.69 -30.18
N SER A 55 1.28 3.12 -29.02
CA SER A 55 0.89 4.51 -28.76
C SER A 55 1.80 5.21 -27.76
N VAL A 56 2.44 6.27 -28.24
CA VAL A 56 3.20 7.23 -27.42
C VAL A 56 2.36 7.85 -26.29
N ARG A 57 1.02 7.77 -26.36
CA ARG A 57 0.16 8.30 -25.28
C ARG A 57 0.32 7.51 -23.99
N GLY A 58 0.45 6.19 -24.07
CA GLY A 58 0.66 5.34 -22.89
C GLY A 58 1.93 5.71 -22.15
N ASP A 59 3.04 5.79 -22.90
CA ASP A 59 4.35 6.25 -22.40
C ASP A 59 4.27 7.61 -21.72
N ARG A 60 3.73 8.63 -22.41
CA ARG A 60 3.63 10.00 -21.87
C ARG A 60 2.81 10.07 -20.59
N LEU A 61 1.77 9.24 -20.47
CA LEU A 61 0.97 9.18 -19.26
C LEU A 61 1.73 8.48 -18.13
N ALA A 62 2.39 7.36 -18.42
CA ALA A 62 3.24 6.66 -17.46
C ALA A 62 4.33 7.60 -16.90
N ASP A 63 5.10 8.25 -17.76
CA ASP A 63 6.19 9.17 -17.36
C ASP A 63 5.69 10.35 -16.53
N ARG A 64 4.52 10.90 -16.91
CA ARG A 64 3.87 11.99 -16.18
C ARG A 64 3.49 11.56 -14.77
N PHE A 65 2.95 10.36 -14.58
CA PHE A 65 2.52 9.89 -13.26
C PHE A 65 3.68 9.35 -12.43
N GLU A 66 4.67 8.73 -13.04
CA GLU A 66 5.95 8.40 -12.40
C GLU A 66 6.59 9.66 -11.80
N THR A 67 6.73 10.72 -12.60
CA THR A 67 7.27 12.02 -12.14
C THR A 67 6.47 12.55 -10.95
N ARG A 68 5.12 12.41 -10.96
CA ARG A 68 4.26 12.83 -9.84
C ARG A 68 4.48 11.99 -8.59
N PHE A 69 4.60 10.66 -8.70
CA PHE A 69 4.90 9.79 -7.57
C PHE A 69 6.28 10.09 -6.99
N THR A 70 7.29 10.31 -7.83
CA THR A 70 8.65 10.65 -7.41
C THR A 70 8.70 11.99 -6.66
N ILE A 71 8.15 13.06 -7.25
CA ILE A 71 8.15 14.39 -6.62
C ILE A 71 7.31 14.39 -5.33
N TRP A 72 6.15 13.74 -5.34
CA TRP A 72 5.32 13.67 -4.14
C TRP A 72 5.98 12.81 -3.05
N GLY A 73 6.56 11.68 -3.42
CA GLY A 73 7.33 10.81 -2.54
C GLY A 73 8.49 11.54 -1.88
N ALA A 74 9.27 12.31 -2.64
CA ALA A 74 10.34 13.14 -2.10
C ALA A 74 9.84 14.16 -1.06
N LYS A 75 8.68 14.79 -1.31
CA LYS A 75 8.05 15.71 -0.34
C LYS A 75 7.63 14.99 0.95
N LEU A 76 7.07 13.78 0.82
CA LEU A 76 6.69 12.97 1.99
C LEU A 76 7.91 12.46 2.77
N ARG A 77 9.02 12.13 2.09
CA ARG A 77 10.28 11.72 2.74
C ARG A 77 10.86 12.83 3.60
N LYS A 78 10.86 14.08 3.11
CA LYS A 78 11.33 15.23 3.91
C LYS A 78 10.56 15.36 5.22
N LEU A 79 9.25 15.13 5.19
CA LEU A 79 8.41 15.17 6.40
C LEU A 79 8.73 14.08 7.43
N VAL A 80 9.52 13.05 7.09
CA VAL A 80 9.97 12.03 8.06
C VAL A 80 11.05 12.57 8.99
N GLU A 81 11.74 13.63 8.57
CA GLU A 81 12.86 14.25 9.31
C GLU A 81 12.40 15.45 10.16
N GLU A 82 11.12 15.82 10.10
CA GLU A 82 10.54 16.99 10.76
C GLU A 82 9.96 16.64 12.14
N ASP A 83 9.94 17.59 13.08
CA ASP A 83 9.41 17.42 14.44
C ASP A 83 7.93 17.00 14.50
N CYS A 84 7.18 17.31 13.44
CA CYS A 84 5.76 16.95 13.31
C CYS A 84 5.53 15.48 12.92
N PHE A 85 6.60 14.77 12.56
CA PHE A 85 6.55 13.35 12.22
C PHE A 85 6.26 12.50 13.45
N TYR A 86 5.37 11.53 13.29
CA TYR A 86 5.03 10.59 14.34
C TYR A 86 5.37 9.16 13.90
N PHE A 87 6.14 8.46 14.72
CA PHE A 87 6.34 7.02 14.62
C PHE A 87 6.58 6.41 15.99
N ASN A 88 5.79 5.41 16.35
CA ASN A 88 6.00 4.62 17.57
C ASN A 88 6.18 3.13 17.20
N PRO A 89 7.40 2.57 17.29
CA PRO A 89 7.67 1.18 16.89
C PRO A 89 6.93 0.13 17.75
N GLU A 90 6.48 0.50 18.96
CA GLU A 90 5.73 -0.37 19.87
C GLU A 90 4.24 -0.41 19.52
N ALA A 91 3.76 0.59 18.77
CA ALA A 91 2.39 0.63 18.29
C ALA A 91 2.23 -0.20 17.00
N PRO A 92 1.08 -0.88 16.80
CA PRO A 92 0.79 -1.56 15.54
C PRO A 92 1.01 -0.64 14.32
N ASN A 93 1.89 -1.05 13.41
CA ASN A 93 2.29 -0.31 12.21
C ASN A 93 2.76 1.14 12.50
N GLY A 94 3.35 1.40 13.67
CA GLY A 94 3.98 2.70 13.95
C GLY A 94 3.05 3.81 14.45
N GLY A 95 1.77 3.54 14.70
CA GLY A 95 0.79 4.55 15.12
C GLY A 95 -0.67 4.09 15.00
N PRO A 96 -1.66 4.97 15.18
CA PRO A 96 -1.65 6.39 14.80
C PRO A 96 -1.13 7.35 15.88
N GLY A 97 -0.73 8.55 15.45
CA GLY A 97 -0.46 9.67 16.35
C GLY A 97 -1.70 10.14 17.14
N PRO A 98 -1.49 10.93 18.21
CA PRO A 98 -2.49 11.24 19.24
C PRO A 98 -3.74 12.01 18.75
N SER A 99 -3.69 12.65 17.59
CA SER A 99 -4.76 13.52 17.07
C SER A 99 -5.77 12.84 16.12
N ARG A 100 -5.64 11.53 15.85
CA ARG A 100 -6.38 10.90 14.76
C ARG A 100 -7.89 10.83 15.04
N ALA A 101 -8.66 11.67 14.35
CA ALA A 101 -10.08 11.39 14.10
C ALA A 101 -10.21 10.19 13.13
N ARG A 102 -10.86 9.11 13.57
CA ARG A 102 -11.26 7.96 12.73
C ARG A 102 -12.31 8.39 11.69
N ARG A 103 -11.87 8.93 10.56
CA ARG A 103 -12.74 9.12 9.38
C ARG A 103 -12.00 8.63 8.13
N ALA A 104 -12.41 7.48 7.63
CA ALA A 104 -11.90 6.86 6.40
C ALA A 104 -12.26 7.70 5.15
N MET A 105 -11.40 7.64 4.12
CA MET A 105 -11.62 8.36 2.84
C MET A 105 -12.44 7.55 1.85
N PHE A 106 -12.29 6.22 1.90
CA PHE A 106 -13.22 5.28 1.32
C PHE A 106 -14.20 4.88 2.41
N ASP A 107 -15.45 4.62 2.03
CA ASP A 107 -16.37 3.89 2.88
C ASP A 107 -15.67 2.59 3.30
N GLU A 108 -15.33 2.46 4.58
CA GLU A 108 -14.60 1.29 5.11
C GLU A 108 -15.39 0.00 4.86
N SER A 109 -16.72 0.08 4.73
CA SER A 109 -17.57 -1.06 4.34
C SER A 109 -17.44 -1.45 2.85
N LYS A 110 -16.86 -0.56 2.02
CA LYS A 110 -16.53 -0.77 0.59
C LYS A 110 -15.03 -0.91 0.34
N LEU A 111 -14.24 -0.98 1.41
CA LEU A 111 -12.88 -1.47 1.32
C LEU A 111 -12.99 -2.99 1.27
N ASP A 112 -12.47 -3.62 0.21
CA ASP A 112 -12.43 -5.09 0.17
C ASP A 112 -11.79 -5.59 1.47
N THR A 113 -12.35 -6.65 2.04
CA THR A 113 -11.86 -7.29 3.27
C THR A 113 -10.41 -7.78 3.19
N ASP A 114 -9.82 -7.79 1.99
CA ASP A 114 -8.41 -8.11 1.77
C ASP A 114 -7.46 -6.90 1.88
N ASP A 115 -7.97 -5.66 1.85
CA ASP A 115 -7.21 -4.40 2.04
C ASP A 115 -7.10 -4.03 3.54
N VAL A 116 -7.35 -5.02 4.40
CA VAL A 116 -7.26 -4.97 5.86
C VAL A 116 -5.81 -5.11 6.33
N HIS A 117 -4.91 -5.58 5.46
CA HIS A 117 -3.47 -5.49 5.72
C HIS A 117 -3.04 -4.04 5.62
N ASP A 118 -2.98 -3.44 6.79
CA ASP A 118 -2.59 -2.07 7.01
C ASP A 118 -1.13 -1.82 6.66
N ASP A 119 -0.32 -2.79 6.25
CA ASP A 119 0.96 -2.64 5.55
C ASP A 119 0.82 -3.26 4.15
N LEU A 120 0.72 -2.42 3.10
CA LEU A 120 0.63 -2.90 1.71
C LEU A 120 1.96 -3.55 1.31
N GLN A 121 2.10 -4.84 1.62
CA GLN A 121 3.29 -5.63 1.26
C GLN A 121 3.28 -6.00 -0.22
N ARG A 122 2.09 -6.13 -0.81
CA ARG A 122 1.85 -6.36 -2.24
C ARG A 122 0.50 -5.75 -2.63
N TYR A 123 0.37 -5.28 -3.86
CA TYR A 123 -0.90 -4.86 -4.44
C TYR A 123 -1.42 -5.88 -5.45
N ASP A 124 -2.69 -5.80 -5.78
CA ASP A 124 -3.32 -6.62 -6.81
C ASP A 124 -2.83 -6.22 -8.21
N GLN A 125 -1.92 -7.02 -8.75
CA GLN A 125 -1.38 -6.88 -10.11
C GLN A 125 -2.33 -7.45 -11.18
N THR A 126 -3.36 -8.20 -10.79
CA THR A 126 -4.30 -8.85 -11.73
C THR A 126 -5.51 -7.98 -12.06
N ASN A 127 -5.96 -7.16 -11.10
CA ASN A 127 -7.03 -6.20 -11.28
C ASN A 127 -6.46 -4.78 -11.17
N PRO A 128 -6.23 -4.08 -12.30
CA PRO A 128 -5.58 -2.77 -12.30
C PRO A 128 -6.32 -1.72 -11.46
N ILE A 129 -7.65 -1.73 -11.49
CA ILE A 129 -8.47 -0.77 -10.74
C ILE A 129 -8.31 -1.00 -9.23
N ARG A 130 -8.34 -2.27 -8.81
CA ARG A 130 -8.15 -2.67 -7.41
C ARG A 130 -6.73 -2.38 -6.93
N GLY A 131 -5.72 -2.73 -7.72
CA GLY A 131 -4.32 -2.44 -7.44
C GLY A 131 -4.06 -0.95 -7.23
N LEU A 132 -4.57 -0.10 -8.13
CA LEU A 132 -4.45 1.35 -8.00
C LEU A 132 -5.14 1.88 -6.74
N LYS A 133 -6.33 1.35 -6.40
CA LYS A 133 -7.05 1.70 -5.18
C LYS A 133 -6.25 1.34 -3.93
N GLN A 134 -5.65 0.16 -3.88
CA GLN A 134 -4.80 -0.29 -2.76
C GLN A 134 -3.56 0.61 -2.60
N ILE A 135 -2.84 0.89 -3.68
CA ILE A 135 -1.63 1.75 -3.66
C ILE A 135 -1.98 3.16 -3.13
N THR A 136 -3.01 3.79 -3.71
CA THR A 136 -3.41 5.15 -3.34
C THR A 136 -4.03 5.22 -1.94
N THR A 137 -4.73 4.17 -1.51
CA THR A 137 -5.18 4.01 -0.12
C THR A 137 -3.99 3.86 0.83
N GLY A 138 -2.94 3.16 0.43
CA GLY A 138 -1.68 3.08 1.15
C GLY A 138 -1.05 4.45 1.42
N PHE A 139 -0.94 5.31 0.41
CA PHE A 139 -0.49 6.70 0.59
C PHE A 139 -1.40 7.50 1.51
N TRP A 140 -2.72 7.32 1.38
CA TRP A 140 -3.69 7.98 2.23
C TRP A 140 -3.53 7.57 3.70
N LYS A 141 -3.47 6.26 3.98
CA LYS A 141 -3.24 5.68 5.32
C LYS A 141 -1.91 6.19 5.90
N TRP A 142 -0.83 6.14 5.10
CA TRP A 142 0.51 6.62 5.48
C TRP A 142 0.47 8.09 5.92
N SER A 143 -0.13 8.96 5.11
CA SER A 143 -0.17 10.40 5.38
C SER A 143 -0.95 10.76 6.64
N ARG A 144 -1.97 9.98 6.99
CA ARG A 144 -2.79 10.21 8.19
C ARG A 144 -2.23 9.59 9.45
N ARG A 145 -1.26 8.69 9.30
CA ARG A 145 -0.66 7.98 10.42
C ARG A 145 0.57 8.71 10.93
N TYR A 146 1.44 9.10 10.01
CA TYR A 146 2.79 9.54 10.37
C TYR A 146 3.00 11.06 10.24
N ILE A 147 2.16 11.76 9.49
CA ILE A 147 2.30 13.21 9.26
C ILE A 147 0.97 13.94 9.50
N ALA A 148 0.13 13.42 10.39
CA ALA A 148 -1.17 14.02 10.70
C ALA A 148 -1.05 15.44 11.25
N GLU A 149 0.00 15.69 12.04
CA GLU A 149 0.28 16.97 12.70
C GLU A 149 1.13 17.92 11.87
N CYS A 150 1.69 17.45 10.74
CA CYS A 150 2.54 18.27 9.91
C CYS A 150 1.79 19.43 9.24
N PRO A 151 2.46 20.56 8.96
CA PRO A 151 1.83 21.76 8.41
C PRO A 151 0.88 21.46 7.24
N GLY A 152 -0.35 21.97 7.37
CA GLY A 152 -1.40 21.82 6.37
C GLY A 152 -2.13 20.47 6.35
N GLN A 153 -1.66 19.44 7.06
CA GLN A 153 -2.41 18.18 7.20
C GLN A 153 -3.61 18.28 8.14
N PRO A 154 -3.54 18.91 9.34
CA PRO A 154 -4.69 19.02 10.25
C PRO A 154 -5.87 19.75 9.62
N LYS A 155 -5.61 20.92 9.02
CA LYS A 155 -6.63 21.80 8.42
C LYS A 155 -7.10 21.30 7.05
N ASN A 156 -6.17 21.05 6.14
CA ASN A 156 -6.49 20.87 4.73
C ASN A 156 -6.38 19.43 4.26
N LYS A 157 -5.75 18.53 5.03
CA LYS A 157 -5.52 17.12 4.68
C LYS A 157 -4.82 17.00 3.31
N HIS A 158 -3.85 17.88 3.02
CA HIS A 158 -3.26 18.05 1.69
C HIS A 158 -2.78 16.74 1.06
N HIS A 159 -2.00 15.93 1.78
CA HIS A 159 -1.44 14.69 1.22
C HIS A 159 -2.50 13.59 1.12
N ALA A 160 -3.42 13.53 2.08
CA ALA A 160 -4.56 12.61 2.01
C ALA A 160 -5.48 12.93 0.82
N LYS A 161 -5.79 14.22 0.58
CA LYS A 161 -6.56 14.65 -0.60
C LYS A 161 -5.80 14.40 -1.90
N ARG A 162 -4.48 14.61 -1.93
CA ARG A 162 -3.65 14.33 -3.10
C ARG A 162 -3.71 12.86 -3.51
N ALA A 163 -3.69 11.93 -2.55
CA ALA A 163 -3.86 10.50 -2.83
C ALA A 163 -5.16 10.23 -3.62
N LYS A 164 -6.28 10.82 -3.18
CA LYS A 164 -7.57 10.75 -3.87
C LYS A 164 -7.51 11.32 -5.29
N THR A 165 -6.92 12.50 -5.45
CA THR A 165 -6.82 13.16 -6.75
C THR A 165 -5.97 12.36 -7.73
N ILE A 166 -4.88 11.74 -7.26
CA ILE A 166 -4.04 10.87 -8.09
C ILE A 166 -4.81 9.62 -8.50
N TYR A 167 -5.50 8.96 -7.57
CA TYR A 167 -6.37 7.81 -7.87
C TYR A 167 -7.36 8.13 -9.00
N SER A 168 -8.18 9.17 -8.83
CA SER A 168 -9.20 9.52 -9.82
C SER A 168 -8.59 9.82 -11.18
N LYS A 169 -7.53 10.64 -11.23
CA LYS A 169 -6.90 11.02 -12.51
C LYS A 169 -6.29 9.83 -13.24
N ILE A 170 -5.58 8.96 -12.53
CA ILE A 170 -4.97 7.77 -13.15
C ILE A 170 -6.08 6.83 -13.64
N LEU A 171 -7.11 6.60 -12.83
CA LEU A 171 -8.24 5.74 -13.19
C LEU A 171 -8.96 6.24 -14.45
N ASP A 172 -9.19 7.54 -14.57
CA ASP A 172 -9.83 8.14 -15.74
C ASP A 172 -9.00 7.88 -17.02
N TYR A 173 -7.69 8.12 -16.95
CA TYR A 173 -6.80 7.85 -18.09
C TYR A 173 -6.71 6.37 -18.44
N TYR A 174 -6.65 5.48 -17.44
CA TYR A 174 -6.64 4.04 -17.65
C TYR A 174 -7.89 3.58 -18.40
N LYS A 175 -9.09 3.98 -17.93
CA LYS A 175 -10.35 3.66 -18.60
C LYS A 175 -10.39 4.17 -20.04
N LEU A 176 -9.89 5.38 -20.28
CA LEU A 176 -9.79 5.96 -21.63
C LEU A 176 -8.80 5.21 -22.54
N LEU A 177 -7.79 4.53 -22.00
CA LEU A 177 -6.88 3.70 -22.77
C LEU A 177 -7.50 2.33 -23.08
N VAL A 178 -8.13 1.69 -22.08
CA VAL A 178 -8.88 0.43 -22.24
C VAL A 178 -9.95 0.57 -23.33
N GLN A 179 -10.81 1.59 -23.22
CA GLN A 179 -11.86 1.81 -24.21
C GLN A 179 -11.31 1.96 -25.64
N ARG A 180 -10.18 2.66 -25.80
CA ARG A 180 -9.57 2.84 -27.12
C ARG A 180 -8.92 1.57 -27.66
N GLN A 181 -8.39 0.72 -26.80
CA GLN A 181 -7.92 -0.60 -27.20
C GLN A 181 -9.07 -1.46 -27.71
N GLU A 182 -10.19 -1.49 -26.98
CA GLU A 182 -11.40 -2.21 -27.39
C GLU A 182 -11.94 -1.68 -28.73
N GLU A 183 -11.99 -0.35 -28.91
CA GLU A 183 -12.41 0.26 -30.18
C GLU A 183 -11.48 -0.06 -31.36
N LYS A 184 -10.17 -0.22 -31.13
CA LYS A 184 -9.22 -0.65 -32.16
C LYS A 184 -9.44 -2.13 -32.50
N ALA A 185 -9.57 -2.98 -31.50
CA ALA A 185 -9.78 -4.42 -31.66
C ALA A 185 -11.08 -4.72 -32.43
N ASN A 186 -12.15 -3.95 -32.19
CA ASN A 186 -13.43 -4.13 -32.87
C ASN A 186 -13.46 -3.61 -34.32
N LYS A 187 -12.41 -2.92 -34.78
CA LYS A 187 -12.29 -2.40 -36.16
C LYS A 187 -11.40 -3.27 -37.05
N LEU A 188 -10.71 -4.26 -36.47
CA LEU A 188 -9.91 -5.28 -37.15
C LEU A 188 -10.80 -6.49 -37.45
#